data_AF-A0A7W6W9A1-F1
#
_entry.id   AF-A0A7W6W9A1-F1
#
_cell.length_a   1.000
_cell.length_b   1.000
_cell.length_c   1.000
_cell.angle_alpha   90.00
_cell.angle_beta   90.00
_cell.angle_gamma   90.00
#
_symmetry.space_group_name_H-M   'P 1'
#
loop_
_entity.id
_entity.type
_entity.pdbx_description
1 polymer ?
#
loop_
_entity_poly.entity_id
_entity_poly.type
_entity_poly.pdbx_seq_one_letter_code
_entity_poly.pdbx_strand_id
1 'polypeptide(L)'
;MRRDWRWARRCRAGLPSVGLAVAVLAGALFSGTMAGQAGAQSLDQAFNDGMAAAQRGDFATARDIWSPLAAEGHPNAQFNLGQMYARGDGVPQDFAMALHWYRQVADKGFAAARFRLGVMFERGLGERAGVLCAYMWYDLAAADGWRPAATRRDALAGEMTAAQVRWAQKMARTFSPDYPFCPDARVTVSMGF
;
A
#
# COMPACT_ATOMS: atom_id res chain seq x y z
N MET A 1 -2.44 29.36 7.89
CA MET A 1 -3.73 28.66 7.68
C MET A 1 -3.56 27.20 8.06
N ARG A 2 -4.17 26.74 9.17
CA ARG A 2 -4.07 25.35 9.64
C ARG A 2 -5.03 24.48 8.84
N ARG A 3 -4.53 23.73 7.85
CA ARG A 3 -5.30 22.67 7.19
C ARG A 3 -5.32 21.47 8.11
N ASP A 4 -6.44 21.29 8.82
CA ASP A 4 -6.65 20.22 9.78
C ASP A 4 -6.63 18.85 9.11
N TRP A 5 -5.63 18.03 9.42
CA TRP A 5 -5.48 16.63 9.01
C TRP A 5 -6.49 15.71 9.73
N ARG A 6 -7.79 15.96 9.54
CA ARG A 6 -8.88 15.18 10.18
C ARG A 6 -8.87 13.71 9.75
N TRP A 7 -8.26 13.38 8.61
CA TRP A 7 -8.07 11.99 8.18
C TRP A 7 -6.99 11.27 9.02
N ALA A 8 -5.88 11.93 9.37
CA ALA A 8 -4.81 11.35 10.19
C ALA A 8 -5.28 11.05 11.63
N ARG A 9 -6.22 11.85 12.15
CA ARG A 9 -6.90 11.56 13.44
C ARG A 9 -7.86 10.36 13.33
N ARG A 10 -8.48 10.10 12.18
CA ARG A 10 -9.40 8.97 11.96
C ARG A 10 -8.66 7.64 11.78
N CYS A 11 -7.49 7.63 11.15
CA CYS A 11 -6.67 6.41 11.04
C CYS A 11 -6.27 5.86 12.42
N ARG A 12 -6.00 6.73 13.40
CA ARG A 12 -5.73 6.34 14.79
C ARG A 12 -6.96 5.80 15.54
N ALA A 13 -8.17 5.95 14.98
CA ALA A 13 -9.44 5.54 15.58
C ALA A 13 -10.07 4.29 14.91
N GLY A 14 -9.43 3.66 13.92
CA GLY A 14 -9.83 2.34 13.42
C GLY A 14 -11.23 2.23 12.77
N LEU A 15 -11.80 3.32 12.25
CA LEU A 15 -13.15 3.30 11.66
C LEU A 15 -13.10 3.07 10.13
N PRO A 16 -13.90 2.13 9.56
CA PRO A 16 -13.96 1.93 8.12
C PRO A 16 -14.68 3.07 7.39
N SER A 17 -14.19 3.39 6.19
CA SER A 17 -14.71 4.41 5.28
C SER A 17 -16.07 4.01 4.70
N VAL A 18 -17.12 4.76 5.03
CA VAL A 18 -18.44 4.62 4.40
C VAL A 18 -18.39 5.30 3.02
N GLY A 19 -18.62 4.52 1.97
CA GLY A 19 -18.70 4.99 0.60
C GLY A 19 -19.93 5.86 0.37
N LEU A 20 -19.74 6.99 -0.31
CA LEU A 20 -20.83 7.81 -0.84
C LEU A 20 -21.06 7.42 -2.30
N ALA A 21 -22.22 6.87 -2.56
CA ALA A 21 -22.77 6.61 -3.89
C ALA A 21 -23.04 7.94 -4.61
N VAL A 22 -22.72 8.00 -5.91
CA VAL A 22 -23.22 9.06 -6.80
C VAL A 22 -23.92 8.40 -7.98
N ALA A 23 -25.18 8.80 -8.17
CA ALA A 23 -26.13 8.29 -9.15
C ALA A 23 -25.79 8.73 -10.60
N VAL A 24 -26.12 7.85 -11.54
CA VAL A 24 -26.03 8.04 -13.00
C VAL A 24 -27.35 8.60 -13.52
N LEU A 25 -27.33 9.64 -14.38
CA LEU A 25 -28.38 9.85 -15.39
C LEU A 25 -27.85 10.52 -16.69
N ALA A 26 -28.03 9.76 -17.79
CA ALA A 26 -28.41 10.08 -19.18
C ALA A 26 -27.71 11.17 -20.05
N GLY A 27 -27.14 10.70 -21.18
CA GLY A 27 -27.59 11.10 -22.53
C GLY A 27 -26.74 12.08 -23.35
N ALA A 28 -25.90 11.57 -24.26
CA ALA A 28 -25.56 12.21 -25.55
C ALA A 28 -24.83 11.24 -26.51
N LEU A 29 -25.19 11.30 -27.79
CA LEU A 29 -24.73 10.43 -28.88
C LEU A 29 -23.30 10.76 -29.35
N PHE A 30 -22.65 9.74 -29.90
CA PHE A 30 -21.22 9.52 -30.05
C PHE A 30 -20.52 10.40 -31.11
N SER A 31 -19.41 11.06 -30.73
CA SER A 31 -18.26 11.36 -31.60
C SER A 31 -17.04 11.72 -30.74
N GLY A 32 -16.03 10.85 -30.74
CA GLY A 32 -14.66 11.20 -30.33
C GLY A 32 -14.33 11.03 -28.84
N THR A 33 -13.69 9.91 -28.53
CA THR A 33 -13.12 9.50 -27.23
C THR A 33 -11.99 10.42 -26.75
N MET A 34 -12.25 11.69 -26.42
CA MET A 34 -11.23 12.63 -25.90
C MET A 34 -11.47 13.06 -24.44
N ALA A 35 -12.69 12.96 -23.93
CA ALA A 35 -13.02 13.39 -22.57
C ALA A 35 -12.37 12.51 -21.47
N GLY A 36 -12.19 11.21 -21.73
CA GLY A 36 -11.55 10.30 -20.77
C GLY A 36 -10.02 10.42 -20.71
N GLN A 37 -9.38 10.82 -21.82
CA GLN A 37 -7.92 10.95 -21.89
C GLN A 37 -7.43 12.26 -21.27
N ALA A 38 -8.17 13.36 -21.42
CA ALA A 38 -7.81 14.65 -20.80
C ALA A 38 -7.80 14.59 -19.27
N GLY A 39 -8.71 13.81 -18.67
CA GLY A 39 -8.75 13.60 -17.21
C GLY A 39 -7.65 12.67 -16.69
N ALA A 40 -7.28 11.62 -17.43
CA ALA A 40 -6.17 10.76 -17.04
C ALA A 40 -4.80 11.44 -17.21
N GLN A 41 -4.62 12.18 -18.32
CA GLN A 41 -3.39 12.94 -18.60
C GLN A 41 -3.15 14.05 -17.56
N SER A 42 -4.20 14.67 -17.03
CA SER A 42 -4.06 15.69 -15.99
C SER A 42 -3.61 15.11 -14.64
N LEU A 43 -4.05 13.89 -14.30
CA LEU A 43 -3.62 13.20 -13.08
C LEU A 43 -2.16 12.74 -13.17
N ASP A 44 -1.74 12.20 -14.31
CA ASP A 44 -0.34 11.81 -14.53
C ASP A 44 0.59 13.03 -14.51
N GLN A 45 0.18 14.15 -15.11
CA GLN A 45 0.93 15.40 -15.05
C GLN A 45 1.05 15.92 -13.62
N ALA A 46 -0.05 15.94 -12.86
CA ALA A 46 -0.02 16.34 -11.45
C ALA A 46 0.90 15.43 -10.62
N PHE A 47 0.90 14.12 -10.88
CA PHE A 47 1.83 13.20 -10.22
C PHE A 47 3.29 13.55 -10.54
N ASN A 48 3.59 13.86 -11.81
CA ASN A 48 4.92 14.23 -12.27
C ASN A 48 5.41 15.56 -11.65
N ASP A 49 4.52 16.53 -11.44
CA ASP A 49 4.85 17.79 -10.76
C ASP A 49 5.27 17.52 -9.30
N GLY A 50 4.57 16.59 -8.62
CA GLY A 50 4.95 16.12 -7.29
C GLY A 50 6.30 15.41 -7.28
N MET A 51 6.58 14.59 -8.30
CA MET A 51 7.91 13.96 -8.49
C MET A 51 9.01 15.00 -8.67
N ALA A 52 8.77 16.03 -9.48
CA ALA A 52 9.72 17.12 -9.69
C ALA A 52 10.00 17.88 -8.38
N ALA A 53 8.98 18.13 -7.56
CA ALA A 53 9.15 18.72 -6.24
C ALA A 53 10.00 17.83 -5.31
N ALA A 54 9.69 16.53 -5.24
CA ALA A 54 10.44 15.56 -4.43
C ALA A 54 11.90 15.43 -4.87
N GLN A 55 12.18 15.48 -6.17
CA GLN A 55 13.55 15.46 -6.71
C GLN A 55 14.37 16.68 -6.28
N ARG A 56 13.73 17.83 -6.05
CA ARG A 56 14.37 19.03 -5.50
C ARG A 56 14.50 19.01 -3.97
N GLY A 57 14.04 17.94 -3.31
CA GLY A 57 13.98 17.85 -1.85
C GLY A 57 12.81 18.61 -1.22
N ASP A 58 11.90 19.18 -2.03
CA ASP A 58 10.70 19.85 -1.53
C ASP A 58 9.58 18.84 -1.28
N PHE A 59 9.75 18.08 -0.20
CA PHE A 59 8.80 17.05 0.21
C PHE A 59 7.48 17.63 0.73
N ALA A 60 7.47 18.88 1.20
CA ALA A 60 6.23 19.53 1.62
C ALA A 60 5.30 19.75 0.41
N THR A 61 5.84 20.30 -0.68
CA THR A 61 5.09 20.49 -1.92
C THR A 61 4.72 19.13 -2.54
N ALA A 62 5.65 18.17 -2.59
CA ALA A 62 5.36 16.83 -3.11
C ALA A 62 4.21 16.16 -2.34
N ARG A 63 4.19 16.26 -1.01
CA ARG A 63 3.08 15.77 -0.17
C ARG A 63 1.78 16.44 -0.54
N ASP A 64 1.78 17.77 -0.68
CA ASP A 64 0.56 18.54 -0.93
C ASP A 64 -0.03 18.24 -2.32
N ILE A 65 0.82 17.90 -3.29
CA ILE A 65 0.41 17.43 -4.63
C ILE A 65 -0.08 15.98 -4.59
N TRP A 66 0.63 15.06 -3.95
CA TRP A 66 0.28 13.64 -3.95
C TRP A 66 -0.89 13.29 -3.02
N SER A 67 -1.14 14.07 -1.96
CA SER A 67 -2.25 13.82 -1.01
C SER A 67 -3.63 13.72 -1.69
N PRO A 68 -4.07 14.68 -2.52
CA PRO A 68 -5.35 14.56 -3.23
C PRO A 68 -5.36 13.39 -4.23
N LEU A 69 -4.28 13.21 -5.01
CA LEU A 69 -4.17 12.09 -5.97
C LEU A 69 -4.30 10.73 -5.28
N ALA A 70 -3.68 10.58 -4.11
CA ALA A 70 -3.77 9.36 -3.32
C ALA A 70 -5.18 9.13 -2.76
N ALA A 71 -5.89 10.19 -2.40
CA ALA A 71 -7.29 10.13 -1.97
C ALA A 71 -8.23 9.71 -3.12
N GLU A 72 -7.90 10.06 -4.36
CA GLU A 72 -8.58 9.62 -5.58
C GLU A 72 -8.17 8.21 -6.03
N GLY A 73 -7.23 7.58 -5.33
CA GLY A 73 -6.82 6.20 -5.59
C GLY A 73 -5.67 6.04 -6.58
N HIS A 74 -4.94 7.11 -6.91
CA HIS A 74 -3.78 7.06 -7.79
C HIS A 74 -2.66 6.20 -7.17
N PRO A 75 -2.28 5.05 -7.78
CA PRO A 75 -1.45 4.05 -7.12
C PRO A 75 -0.03 4.56 -6.80
N ASN A 76 0.61 5.29 -7.72
CA ASN A 76 1.95 5.81 -7.44
C ASN A 76 1.96 6.89 -6.34
N ALA A 77 0.89 7.68 -6.21
CA ALA A 77 0.77 8.70 -5.18
C ALA A 77 0.57 8.06 -3.80
N GLN A 78 -0.31 7.05 -3.72
CA GLN A 78 -0.49 6.24 -2.50
C GLN A 78 0.82 5.58 -2.07
N PHE A 79 1.54 4.95 -3.01
CA PHE A 79 2.86 4.37 -2.73
C PHE A 79 3.89 5.41 -2.24
N ASN A 80 3.95 6.56 -2.89
CA ASN A 80 4.89 7.62 -2.53
C ASN A 80 4.57 8.25 -1.17
N LEU A 81 3.30 8.46 -0.83
CA LEU A 81 2.92 8.89 0.52
C LEU A 81 3.31 7.84 1.56
N GLY A 82 3.10 6.55 1.27
CA GLY A 82 3.59 5.48 2.14
C GLY A 82 5.10 5.56 2.38
N GLN A 83 5.87 5.80 1.32
CA GLN A 83 7.32 6.01 1.40
C GLN A 83 7.71 7.25 2.20
N MET A 84 6.95 8.34 2.11
CA MET A 84 7.19 9.56 2.87
C MET A 84 6.96 9.35 4.36
N TYR A 85 5.85 8.70 4.73
CA TYR A 85 5.59 8.33 6.12
C TYR A 85 6.61 7.34 6.68
N ALA A 86 7.08 6.38 5.87
CA ALA A 86 8.10 5.43 6.32
C ALA A 86 9.46 6.10 6.60
N ARG A 87 9.80 7.17 5.86
CA ARG A 87 11.10 7.85 5.95
C ARG A 87 11.08 9.13 6.79
N GLY A 88 9.91 9.73 7.00
CA GLY A 88 9.78 11.05 7.59
C GLY A 88 10.05 12.20 6.61
N ASP A 89 9.89 11.96 5.30
CA ASP A 89 10.16 12.95 4.26
C ASP A 89 8.99 13.94 4.16
N GLY A 90 9.15 15.18 4.64
CA GLY A 90 8.10 16.22 4.59
C GLY A 90 6.87 15.97 5.49
N VAL A 91 6.88 14.87 6.25
CA VAL A 91 5.90 14.48 7.27
C VAL A 91 6.62 13.82 8.44
N PRO A 92 6.07 13.84 9.67
CA PRO A 92 6.60 13.01 10.75
C PRO A 92 6.61 11.53 10.34
N GLN A 93 7.68 10.81 10.68
CA GLN A 93 7.74 9.38 10.43
C GLN A 93 6.62 8.66 11.18
N ASP A 94 5.86 7.83 10.46
CA ASP A 94 4.74 7.07 10.99
C ASP A 94 4.58 5.77 10.22
N PHE A 95 5.06 4.67 10.81
CA PHE A 95 4.99 3.34 10.18
C PHE A 95 3.56 2.80 10.08
N ALA A 96 2.65 3.18 10.98
CA ALA A 96 1.26 2.80 10.86
C ALA A 96 0.63 3.44 9.62
N MET A 97 0.96 4.70 9.36
CA MET A 97 0.53 5.38 8.15
C MET A 97 1.17 4.84 6.88
N ALA A 98 2.45 4.51 6.92
CA ALA A 98 3.12 3.86 5.80
C ALA A 98 2.43 2.53 5.45
N LEU A 99 2.16 1.68 6.46
CA LEU A 99 1.43 0.42 6.27
C LEU A 99 0.05 0.65 5.66
N HIS A 100 -0.70 1.65 6.13
CA HIS A 100 -2.02 1.96 5.58
C HIS A 100 -1.94 2.25 4.08
N TRP A 101 -1.07 3.17 3.67
CA TRP A 101 -0.95 3.55 2.26
C TRP A 101 -0.41 2.43 1.38
N TYR A 102 0.58 1.67 1.84
CA TYR A 102 1.08 0.54 1.08
C TYR A 102 0.02 -0.56 0.90
N ARG A 103 -0.81 -0.84 1.90
CA ARG A 103 -1.90 -1.82 1.79
C ARG A 103 -2.89 -1.46 0.68
N GLN A 104 -3.34 -0.21 0.65
CA GLN A 104 -4.30 0.29 -0.35
C GLN A 104 -3.91 -0.02 -1.80
N VAL A 105 -2.61 0.01 -2.11
CA VAL A 105 -2.08 -0.31 -3.45
C VAL A 105 -1.61 -1.75 -3.60
N ALA A 106 -1.13 -2.38 -2.53
CA ALA A 106 -0.71 -3.78 -2.54
C ALA A 106 -1.90 -4.71 -2.81
N ASP A 107 -3.08 -4.37 -2.30
CA ASP A 107 -4.33 -5.10 -2.54
C ASP A 107 -4.71 -5.09 -4.03
N LYS A 108 -4.31 -4.04 -4.76
CA LYS A 108 -4.52 -3.89 -6.21
C LYS A 108 -3.41 -4.49 -7.09
N GLY A 109 -2.46 -5.23 -6.50
CA GLY A 109 -1.39 -5.87 -7.27
C GLY A 109 -0.12 -5.03 -7.45
N PHE A 110 0.05 -3.94 -6.71
CA PHE A 110 1.24 -3.11 -6.84
C PHE A 110 2.46 -3.81 -6.19
N ALA A 111 3.26 -4.49 -7.01
CA ALA A 111 4.34 -5.38 -6.57
C ALA A 111 5.37 -4.68 -5.65
N ALA A 112 5.73 -3.44 -5.95
CA ALA A 112 6.66 -2.67 -5.11
C ALA A 112 6.07 -2.35 -3.72
N ALA A 113 4.76 -2.18 -3.60
CA ALA A 113 4.10 -1.97 -2.32
C ALA A 113 4.03 -3.27 -1.52
N ARG A 114 3.70 -4.39 -2.16
CA ARG A 114 3.76 -5.73 -1.55
C ARG A 114 5.17 -6.00 -1.02
N PHE A 115 6.21 -5.67 -1.78
CA PHE A 115 7.59 -5.77 -1.31
C PHE A 115 7.87 -4.87 -0.10
N ARG A 116 7.41 -3.60 -0.11
CA ARG A 116 7.58 -2.69 1.04
C ARG A 116 6.87 -3.20 2.28
N LEU A 117 5.68 -3.76 2.15
CA LEU A 117 4.97 -4.43 3.24
C LEU A 117 5.82 -5.58 3.80
N GLY A 118 6.35 -6.47 2.94
CA GLY A 118 7.25 -7.54 3.35
C GLY A 118 8.42 -7.04 4.20
N VAL A 119 9.09 -5.97 3.74
CA VAL A 119 10.19 -5.32 4.48
C VAL A 119 9.74 -4.78 5.84
N MET A 120 8.57 -4.16 5.92
CA MET A 120 8.06 -3.62 7.18
C MET A 120 7.74 -4.73 8.18
N PHE A 121 7.10 -5.82 7.73
CA PHE A 121 6.79 -6.96 8.59
C PHE A 121 8.02 -7.71 9.06
N GLU A 122 9.04 -7.83 8.23
CA GLU A 122 10.33 -8.44 8.59
C GLU A 122 11.05 -7.63 9.67
N ARG A 123 11.02 -6.29 9.53
CA ARG A 123 11.76 -5.37 10.41
C ARG A 123 11.05 -4.98 11.69
N GLY A 124 9.85 -5.50 11.97
CA GLY A 124 9.13 -5.05 13.16
C GLY A 124 8.41 -3.70 13.03
N LEU A 125 8.28 -3.15 11.81
CA LEU A 125 7.84 -1.76 11.63
C LEU A 125 6.31 -1.66 11.53
N GLY A 126 5.69 -1.04 12.53
CA GLY A 126 4.24 -0.85 12.63
C GLY A 126 3.56 -1.86 13.57
N GLU A 127 2.23 -1.97 13.50
CA GLU A 127 1.45 -2.56 14.61
C GLU A 127 1.42 -4.11 14.69
N ARG A 128 1.86 -4.87 13.67
CA ARG A 128 1.73 -6.35 13.67
C ARG A 128 2.79 -7.05 12.81
N ALA A 129 4.04 -7.08 13.27
CA ALA A 129 5.17 -7.67 12.55
C ALA A 129 5.30 -9.20 12.68
N GLY A 130 5.97 -9.84 11.72
CA GLY A 130 6.24 -11.28 11.79
C GLY A 130 6.79 -11.89 10.50
N VAL A 131 7.64 -12.91 10.65
CA VAL A 131 8.32 -13.60 9.54
C VAL A 131 7.34 -14.25 8.55
N LEU A 132 6.23 -14.79 9.05
CA LEU A 132 5.18 -15.43 8.22
C LEU A 132 4.52 -14.41 7.28
N CYS A 133 4.25 -13.22 7.81
CA CYS A 133 3.69 -12.10 7.04
C CYS A 133 4.68 -11.56 6.03
N ALA A 134 5.94 -11.37 6.44
CA ALA A 134 6.99 -10.95 5.52
C ALA A 134 7.11 -11.90 4.34
N TYR A 135 7.18 -13.21 4.59
CA TYR A 135 7.22 -14.24 3.55
C TYR A 135 6.03 -14.13 2.61
N MET A 136 4.80 -14.08 3.14
CA MET A 136 3.58 -13.99 2.34
C MET A 136 3.61 -12.80 1.38
N TRP A 137 3.96 -11.60 1.88
CA TRP A 137 4.03 -10.39 1.06
C TRP A 137 5.15 -10.44 0.02
N TYR A 138 6.29 -11.06 0.33
CA TYR A 138 7.34 -11.31 -0.64
C TYR A 138 6.93 -12.32 -1.71
N ASP A 139 6.19 -13.37 -1.35
CA ASP A 139 5.70 -14.36 -2.31
C ASP A 139 4.71 -13.73 -3.30
N LEU A 140 3.78 -12.90 -2.80
CA LEU A 140 2.87 -12.13 -3.65
C LEU A 140 3.62 -11.18 -4.58
N ALA A 141 4.59 -10.41 -4.06
CA ALA A 141 5.39 -9.50 -4.88
C ALA A 141 6.24 -10.24 -5.92
N ALA A 142 6.78 -11.40 -5.57
CA ALA A 142 7.55 -12.26 -6.49
C ALA A 142 6.65 -12.83 -7.60
N ALA A 143 5.42 -13.23 -7.27
CA ALA A 143 4.43 -13.69 -8.24
C ALA A 143 4.05 -12.59 -9.25
N ASP A 144 4.06 -11.32 -8.82
CA ASP A 144 3.89 -10.16 -9.72
C ASP A 144 5.15 -9.80 -10.53
N GLY A 145 6.24 -10.57 -10.40
CA GLY A 145 7.49 -10.35 -11.13
C GLY A 145 8.51 -9.43 -10.45
N TRP A 146 8.30 -9.00 -9.20
CA TRP A 146 9.27 -8.19 -8.46
C TRP A 146 10.47 -9.03 -8.00
N ARG A 147 11.50 -9.11 -8.84
CA ARG A 147 12.70 -9.95 -8.63
C ARG A 147 13.31 -9.82 -7.22
N PRO A 148 13.49 -8.63 -6.62
CA PRO A 148 14.04 -8.52 -5.28
C PRO A 148 13.21 -9.22 -4.21
N ALA A 149 11.89 -9.35 -4.41
CA ALA A 149 11.02 -10.06 -3.49
C ALA A 149 11.30 -11.57 -3.51
N ALA A 150 11.52 -12.16 -4.70
CA ALA A 150 11.85 -13.58 -4.83
C ALA A 150 13.13 -13.92 -4.07
N THR A 151 14.19 -13.11 -4.24
CA THR A 151 15.46 -13.29 -3.52
C THR A 151 15.25 -13.23 -2.00
N ARG A 152 14.49 -12.23 -1.50
CA ARG A 152 14.30 -12.10 -0.05
C ARG A 152 13.38 -13.20 0.50
N ARG A 153 12.33 -13.59 -0.24
CA ARG A 153 11.46 -14.72 0.07
C ARG A 153 12.28 -16.01 0.25
N ASP A 154 13.14 -16.32 -0.70
CA ASP A 154 13.93 -17.56 -0.69
C ASP A 154 14.95 -17.57 0.45
N ALA A 155 15.57 -16.42 0.74
CA ALA A 155 16.41 -16.27 1.93
C ALA A 155 15.61 -16.50 3.23
N LEU A 156 14.41 -15.92 3.32
CA LEU A 156 13.55 -16.06 4.49
C LEU A 156 13.06 -17.50 4.67
N ALA A 157 12.79 -18.23 3.59
CA ALA A 157 12.48 -19.65 3.66
C ALA A 157 13.60 -20.48 4.30
N GLY A 158 14.87 -20.10 4.13
CA GLY A 158 16.00 -20.74 4.79
C GLY A 158 16.07 -20.47 6.30
N GLU A 159 15.46 -19.38 6.76
CA GLU A 159 15.39 -19.00 8.19
C GLU A 159 14.15 -19.61 8.90
N MET A 160 13.20 -20.16 8.13
CA MET A 160 11.92 -20.67 8.61
C MET A 160 11.86 -22.20 8.65
N THR A 161 11.00 -22.76 9.49
CA THR A 161 10.66 -24.19 9.42
C THR A 161 9.83 -24.51 8.18
N ALA A 162 9.91 -25.74 7.69
CA ALA A 162 9.10 -26.19 6.55
C ALA A 162 7.59 -26.03 6.80
N ALA A 163 7.14 -26.17 8.05
CA ALA A 163 5.74 -25.93 8.41
C ALA A 163 5.36 -24.44 8.29
N GLN A 164 6.21 -23.54 8.77
CA GLN A 164 6.02 -22.09 8.63
C GLN A 164 6.00 -21.67 7.16
N VAL A 165 6.90 -22.19 6.33
CA VAL A 165 6.92 -21.92 4.88
C VAL A 165 5.64 -22.38 4.21
N ARG A 166 5.20 -23.63 4.46
CA ARG A 166 3.94 -24.16 3.90
C ARG A 166 2.74 -23.31 4.32
N TRP A 167 2.71 -22.87 5.57
CA TRP A 167 1.63 -22.02 6.07
C TRP A 167 1.62 -20.65 5.40
N ALA A 168 2.78 -19.98 5.30
CA ALA A 168 2.90 -18.69 4.63
C ALA A 168 2.57 -18.76 3.13
N GLN A 169 2.98 -19.83 2.44
CA GLN A 169 2.57 -20.10 1.05
C GLN A 169 1.06 -20.29 0.92
N LYS A 170 0.43 -21.02 1.85
CA LYS A 170 -1.03 -21.17 1.88
C LYS A 170 -1.71 -19.81 2.03
N MET A 171 -1.23 -18.96 2.95
CA MET A 171 -1.74 -17.60 3.13
C MET A 171 -1.65 -16.77 1.85
N ALA A 172 -0.52 -16.83 1.14
CA ALA A 172 -0.33 -16.10 -0.11
C ALA A 172 -1.31 -16.58 -1.20
N ARG A 173 -1.52 -17.90 -1.33
CA ARG A 173 -2.46 -18.48 -2.30
C ARG A 173 -3.92 -18.14 -2.00
N THR A 174 -4.28 -18.05 -0.72
CA THR A 174 -5.63 -17.71 -0.26
C THR A 174 -5.78 -16.23 0.08
N PHE A 175 -4.82 -15.38 -0.36
CA PHE A 175 -4.85 -13.97 -0.04
C PHE A 175 -6.11 -13.32 -0.62
N SER A 176 -6.82 -12.57 0.23
CA SER A 176 -7.98 -11.77 -0.17
C SER A 176 -7.87 -10.39 0.49
N PRO A 177 -8.12 -9.29 -0.25
CA PRO A 177 -8.16 -7.94 0.31
C PRO A 177 -9.15 -7.76 1.48
N ASP A 178 -10.23 -8.55 1.51
CA ASP A 178 -11.28 -8.47 2.54
C ASP A 178 -10.92 -9.23 3.83
N TYR A 179 -9.83 -9.99 3.82
CA TYR A 179 -9.44 -10.82 4.96
C TYR A 179 -8.36 -10.12 5.78
N PRO A 180 -8.54 -9.94 7.11
CA PRO A 180 -7.57 -9.25 7.95
C PRO A 180 -6.29 -10.09 8.09
N PHE A 181 -5.38 -9.96 7.14
CA PHE A 181 -4.21 -10.84 7.01
C PHE A 181 -3.00 -10.34 7.78
N CYS A 182 -2.79 -10.99 8.92
CA CYS A 182 -1.52 -11.37 9.55
C CYS A 182 -1.88 -11.92 10.93
N PRO A 183 -2.18 -13.22 11.09
CA PRO A 183 -2.57 -13.76 12.39
C PRO A 183 -1.52 -13.40 13.42
N ASP A 184 -1.97 -12.96 14.59
CA ASP A 184 -1.05 -12.71 15.70
C ASP A 184 -0.21 -13.99 15.91
N ALA A 185 1.11 -13.83 16.09
CA ALA A 185 2.03 -14.94 16.33
C ALA A 185 1.61 -15.78 17.56
N ARG A 186 0.69 -15.27 18.38
CA ARG A 186 0.08 -15.96 19.52
C ARG A 186 -1.00 -16.99 19.13
N VAL A 187 -1.60 -16.92 17.94
CA VAL A 187 -2.70 -17.81 17.51
C VAL A 187 -2.19 -19.13 16.92
N THR A 188 -0.92 -19.20 16.51
CA THR A 188 -0.32 -20.39 15.88
C THR A 188 -0.12 -21.58 16.82
N VAL A 189 -0.36 -21.44 18.13
CA VAL A 189 -0.29 -22.57 19.08
C VAL A 189 -1.61 -23.36 19.14
N SER A 190 -2.73 -22.83 18.63
CA SER A 190 -4.05 -23.50 18.74
C SER A 190 -4.56 -24.19 17.47
N MET A 191 -3.98 -23.92 16.30
CA MET A 191 -4.38 -24.61 15.07
C MET A 191 -3.43 -25.78 14.82
N GLY A 192 -3.88 -26.96 15.26
CA GLY A 192 -3.17 -28.22 15.15
C GLY A 192 -2.65 -28.50 13.73
N PHE A 193 -1.42 -29.03 13.71
CA PHE A 193 -0.68 -29.50 12.55
C PHE A 193 -1.39 -30.62 11.80
#